data_AF-A0A970GIU3-F1
#
_entry.id   AF-A0A970GIU3-F1
#
_cell.length_a   1.000
_cell.length_b   1.000
_cell.length_c   1.000
_cell.angle_alpha   90.00
_cell.angle_beta   90.00
_cell.angle_gamma   90.00
#
_symmetry.space_group_name_H-M   'P 1'
#
loop_
_entity.id
_entity.type
_entity.pdbx_description
1 polymer ?
#
loop_
_entity_poly.entity_id
_entity_poly.type
_entity_poly.pdbx_seq_one_letter_code
_entity_poly.pdbx_strand_id
1 'polypeptide(L)'
;VIPQLEELAKEGGVEGRRKIANYTRYGAVVLGLIQAFGITMLARNYNVLATGSTFDMVLIVVTLVAGTTLLMWMGEKISEQGIGNGISLIIFVGIVASMPFELVQAIQGVIQGVISPLSLIVFLLLAVLVVAGVVMIQQGQRRIPVQYAKRVVGRRMYGGQSTHIPLSVNQAGVIPVIFASSVLAFPLTLAQFIPALEGLSRVVGYGTVVYNILYALLTMFFTYFYTAVTFDPREVADNMKKWGGFVPGLRPGRPTAQYLDRILTRITLVGAVFLAVMAVLPYIMAGITRMPPGMLYFGGTSVLIAVGVALDTVKQIEAHLLMRHYEGFLK
;
A
#
# COMPACT_ATOMS: atom_id res chain seq x y z
N VAL A 1 -4.27 18.74 1.31
CA VAL A 1 -3.57 19.59 0.30
C VAL A 1 -4.47 20.70 -0.21
N ILE A 2 -5.74 20.43 -0.54
CA ILE A 2 -6.71 21.49 -0.87
C ILE A 2 -7.64 21.68 0.34
N PRO A 3 -7.58 22.83 1.05
CA PRO A 3 -8.36 23.08 2.27
C PRO A 3 -9.88 22.94 2.05
N GLN A 4 -10.37 23.39 0.89
CA GLN A 4 -11.79 23.29 0.54
C GLN A 4 -12.28 21.83 0.36
N LEU A 5 -11.43 20.93 -0.13
CA LEU A 5 -11.76 19.50 -0.20
C LEU A 5 -11.65 18.83 1.16
N GLU A 6 -10.80 19.35 2.04
CA GLU A 6 -10.66 18.87 3.42
C GLU A 6 -11.86 19.29 4.28
N GLU A 7 -12.34 20.52 4.12
CA GLU A 7 -13.61 21.00 4.67
C GLU A 7 -14.79 20.18 4.12
N LEU A 8 -14.84 19.91 2.82
CA LEU A 8 -15.88 19.06 2.24
C LEU A 8 -15.85 17.63 2.80
N ALA A 9 -14.66 17.08 3.11
CA ALA A 9 -14.50 15.77 3.73
C ALA A 9 -14.86 15.74 5.22
N LYS A 10 -14.58 16.82 5.96
CA LYS A 10 -14.81 16.94 7.41
C LYS A 10 -16.22 17.43 7.75
N GLU A 11 -16.74 18.42 7.02
CA GLU A 11 -18.02 19.10 7.27
C GLU A 11 -19.18 18.49 6.46
N GLY A 12 -18.93 17.95 5.27
CA GLY A 12 -19.96 17.42 4.36
C GLY A 12 -20.53 16.04 4.72
N GLY A 13 -20.13 15.43 5.83
CA GLY A 13 -20.60 14.11 6.26
C GLY A 13 -20.42 13.03 5.18
N VAL A 14 -21.49 12.25 4.92
CA VAL A 14 -21.50 11.17 3.91
C VAL A 14 -21.55 11.73 2.47
N GLU A 15 -22.24 12.85 2.26
CA GLU A 15 -22.37 13.46 0.93
C GLU A 15 -21.06 14.07 0.43
N GLY A 16 -20.27 14.69 1.33
CA GLY A 16 -18.97 15.24 1.00
C GLY A 16 -17.96 14.18 0.56
N ARG A 17 -17.91 13.05 1.28
CA ARG A 17 -17.09 11.88 0.88
C ARG A 17 -17.54 11.29 -0.46
N ARG A 18 -18.85 11.25 -0.73
CA ARG A 18 -19.40 10.77 -2.00
C ARG A 18 -19.03 11.67 -3.18
N LYS A 19 -19.03 13.00 -3.00
CA LYS A 19 -18.56 13.95 -4.02
C LYS A 19 -17.07 13.77 -4.33
N ILE A 20 -16.24 13.61 -3.31
CA ILE A 20 -14.80 13.36 -3.49
C ILE A 20 -14.58 12.04 -4.24
N ALA A 21 -15.31 10.98 -3.88
CA ALA A 21 -15.24 9.70 -4.59
C ALA A 21 -15.58 9.85 -6.09
N ASN A 22 -16.61 10.62 -6.43
CA ASN A 22 -16.97 10.89 -7.82
C ASN A 22 -15.84 11.62 -8.58
N TYR A 23 -15.21 12.64 -7.97
CA TYR A 23 -14.08 13.33 -8.59
C TYR A 23 -12.89 12.39 -8.81
N THR A 24 -12.57 11.55 -7.83
CA THR A 24 -11.53 10.53 -7.96
C THR A 24 -11.85 9.55 -9.08
N ARG A 25 -13.13 9.14 -9.23
CA ARG A 25 -13.60 8.25 -10.29
C ARG A 25 -13.38 8.85 -11.67
N TYR A 26 -13.82 10.09 -11.88
CA TYR A 26 -13.61 10.78 -13.16
C TYR A 26 -12.13 10.97 -13.47
N GLY A 27 -11.32 11.34 -12.47
CA GLY A 27 -9.87 11.43 -12.61
C GLY A 27 -9.23 10.10 -13.02
N ALA A 28 -9.66 9.00 -12.40
CA ALA A 28 -9.15 7.68 -12.71
C ALA A 28 -9.50 7.22 -14.14
N VAL A 29 -10.70 7.53 -14.64
CA VAL A 29 -11.08 7.24 -16.04
C VAL A 29 -10.22 8.03 -17.03
N VAL A 30 -9.98 9.31 -16.75
CA VAL A 30 -9.10 10.16 -17.60
C VAL A 30 -7.66 9.63 -17.60
N LEU A 31 -7.13 9.25 -16.43
CA LEU A 31 -5.81 8.63 -16.33
C LEU A 31 -5.77 7.29 -17.07
N GLY A 32 -6.82 6.48 -16.97
CA GLY A 32 -6.97 5.23 -17.70
C GLY A 32 -6.95 5.43 -19.21
N LEU A 33 -7.61 6.48 -19.73
CA LEU A 33 -7.57 6.85 -21.14
C LEU A 33 -6.15 7.20 -21.60
N ILE A 34 -5.43 8.02 -20.83
CA ILE A 34 -4.05 8.41 -21.14
C ILE A 34 -3.13 7.17 -21.14
N GLN A 35 -3.27 6.31 -20.13
CA GLN A 35 -2.46 5.10 -20.01
C GLN A 35 -2.77 4.07 -21.11
N ALA A 36 -4.05 3.84 -21.43
CA ALA A 36 -4.48 2.95 -22.49
C ALA A 36 -3.98 3.42 -23.86
N PHE A 37 -4.04 4.74 -24.12
CA PHE A 37 -3.46 5.32 -25.33
C PHE A 37 -1.96 5.11 -25.40
N GLY A 38 -1.23 5.35 -24.29
CA GLY A 38 0.20 5.09 -24.20
C GLY A 38 0.53 3.63 -24.52
N ILE A 39 -0.10 2.68 -23.82
CA ILE A 39 0.15 1.24 -24.03
C ILE A 39 -0.15 0.83 -25.49
N THR A 40 -1.22 1.36 -26.09
CA THR A 40 -1.58 1.07 -27.48
C THR A 40 -0.54 1.60 -28.48
N MET A 41 -0.05 2.82 -28.26
CA MET A 41 1.04 3.40 -29.06
C MET A 41 2.35 2.62 -28.90
N LEU A 42 2.64 2.15 -27.69
CA LEU A 42 3.82 1.32 -27.41
C LEU A 42 3.72 -0.03 -28.15
N ALA A 43 2.56 -0.70 -28.06
CA ALA A 43 2.31 -1.96 -28.75
C ALA A 43 2.45 -1.85 -30.28
N ARG A 44 2.11 -0.67 -30.84
CA ARG A 44 2.37 -0.34 -32.24
C ARG A 44 3.87 -0.26 -32.54
N ASN A 45 4.65 0.44 -31.72
CA ASN A 45 6.11 0.57 -31.91
C ASN A 45 6.84 -0.78 -31.82
N TYR A 46 6.32 -1.72 -31.04
CA TYR A 46 6.86 -3.08 -30.93
C TYR A 46 6.33 -4.07 -31.99
N ASN A 47 5.58 -3.61 -33.02
CA ASN A 47 4.99 -4.45 -34.07
C ASN A 47 4.13 -5.63 -33.56
N VAL A 48 3.49 -5.48 -32.40
CA VAL A 48 2.62 -6.52 -31.83
C VAL A 48 1.23 -6.51 -32.51
N LEU A 49 0.86 -5.41 -33.14
CA LEU A 49 -0.44 -5.24 -33.81
C LEU A 49 -0.40 -5.81 -35.23
N ALA A 50 -1.28 -6.78 -35.51
CA ALA A 50 -1.40 -7.43 -36.82
C ALA A 50 -1.84 -6.46 -37.94
N THR A 51 -2.65 -5.45 -37.59
CA THR A 51 -3.07 -4.36 -38.47
C THR A 51 -2.93 -3.04 -37.72
N GLY A 52 -2.11 -2.12 -38.25
CA GLY A 52 -1.94 -0.78 -37.70
C GLY A 52 -3.09 0.18 -38.02
N SER A 53 -4.32 -0.32 -38.17
CA SER A 53 -5.48 0.50 -38.51
C SER A 53 -5.84 1.42 -37.33
N THR A 54 -6.18 2.68 -37.62
CA THR A 54 -6.68 3.63 -36.61
C THR A 54 -7.91 3.10 -35.89
N PHE A 55 -8.73 2.28 -36.55
CA PHE A 55 -9.89 1.63 -35.96
C PHE A 55 -9.50 0.61 -34.87
N ASP A 56 -8.49 -0.22 -35.12
CA ASP A 56 -8.01 -1.21 -34.15
C ASP A 56 -7.42 -0.54 -32.91
N MET A 57 -6.73 0.59 -33.08
CA MET A 57 -6.20 1.36 -31.96
C MET A 57 -7.30 1.94 -31.07
N VAL A 58 -8.33 2.54 -31.67
CA VAL A 58 -9.48 3.06 -30.92
C VAL A 58 -10.19 1.91 -30.20
N LEU A 59 -10.35 0.76 -30.84
CA LEU A 59 -10.96 -0.42 -30.24
C LEU A 59 -10.17 -0.92 -29.02
N ILE A 60 -8.84 -0.99 -29.11
CA ILE A 60 -7.96 -1.41 -28.00
C ILE A 60 -8.07 -0.42 -26.84
N VAL A 61 -7.97 0.88 -27.11
CA VAL A 61 -8.07 1.92 -26.07
C VAL A 61 -9.43 1.85 -25.38
N VAL A 62 -10.53 1.77 -26.14
CA VAL A 62 -11.88 1.67 -25.56
C VAL A 62 -12.02 0.38 -24.74
N THR A 63 -11.52 -0.76 -25.22
CA THR A 63 -11.59 -2.04 -24.49
C THR A 63 -10.80 -1.98 -23.18
N LEU A 64 -9.59 -1.41 -23.19
CA LEU A 64 -8.76 -1.26 -21.99
C LEU A 64 -9.41 -0.31 -20.97
N VAL A 65 -9.95 0.82 -21.43
CA VAL A 65 -10.62 1.79 -20.56
C VAL A 65 -11.93 1.22 -20.00
N ALA A 66 -12.70 0.50 -20.82
CA ALA A 66 -13.91 -0.17 -20.38
C ALA A 66 -13.60 -1.25 -19.32
N GLY A 67 -12.57 -2.07 -19.55
CA GLY A 67 -12.12 -3.09 -18.61
C GLY A 67 -11.63 -2.50 -17.28
N THR A 68 -10.79 -1.47 -17.32
CA THR A 68 -10.30 -0.79 -16.10
C THR A 68 -11.43 -0.08 -15.34
N THR A 69 -12.39 0.54 -16.04
CA THR A 69 -13.58 1.16 -15.43
C THR A 69 -14.48 0.11 -14.78
N LEU A 70 -14.65 -1.05 -15.43
CA LEU A 70 -15.40 -2.17 -14.87
C LEU A 70 -14.75 -2.69 -13.58
N LEU A 71 -13.43 -2.89 -13.58
CA LEU A 71 -12.68 -3.31 -12.39
C LEU A 71 -12.80 -2.28 -11.26
N MET A 72 -12.73 -0.99 -11.57
CA MET A 72 -12.94 0.07 -10.59
C MET A 72 -14.33 -0.01 -9.97
N TRP A 73 -15.38 -0.14 -10.79
CA TRP A 73 -16.76 -0.28 -10.34
C TRP A 73 -16.95 -1.54 -9.47
N MET A 74 -16.36 -2.67 -9.86
CA MET A 74 -16.36 -3.89 -9.04
C MET A 74 -15.66 -3.66 -7.69
N GLY A 75 -14.52 -2.96 -7.68
CA GLY A 75 -13.79 -2.63 -6.46
C GLY A 75 -14.61 -1.74 -5.51
N GLU A 76 -15.36 -0.79 -6.05
CA GLU A 76 -16.31 0.01 -5.26
C GLU A 76 -17.44 -0.86 -4.69
N LYS A 77 -18.01 -1.77 -5.50
CA LYS A 77 -19.07 -2.68 -5.02
C LYS A 77 -18.59 -3.64 -3.93
N ILE A 78 -17.37 -4.15 -4.04
CA ILE A 78 -16.73 -4.94 -2.99
C ILE A 78 -16.54 -4.11 -1.72
N SER A 79 -16.20 -2.83 -1.84
CA SER A 79 -16.05 -1.95 -0.68
C SER A 79 -17.39 -1.57 -0.02
N GLU A 80 -18.47 -1.47 -0.80
CA GLU A 80 -19.81 -1.15 -0.31
C GLU A 80 -20.52 -2.34 0.34
N GLN A 81 -20.40 -3.54 -0.24
CA GLN A 81 -21.18 -4.73 0.16
C GLN A 81 -20.32 -5.84 0.76
N GLY A 82 -19.00 -5.76 0.62
CA GLY A 82 -18.05 -6.78 1.08
C GLY A 82 -17.26 -6.34 2.31
N ILE A 83 -16.11 -6.97 2.50
CA ILE A 83 -15.18 -6.73 3.61
C ILE A 83 -13.87 -6.23 3.00
N GLY A 84 -13.23 -5.24 3.60
CA GLY A 84 -11.96 -4.71 3.12
C GLY A 84 -12.10 -3.52 2.17
N ASN A 85 -10.95 -3.10 1.64
CA ASN A 85 -10.88 -2.15 0.53
C ASN A 85 -10.89 -2.96 -0.77
N GLY A 86 -11.95 -2.81 -1.57
CA GLY A 86 -12.15 -3.60 -2.77
C GLY A 86 -11.11 -3.37 -3.86
N ILE A 87 -10.57 -2.15 -3.98
CA ILE A 87 -9.47 -1.88 -4.93
C ILE A 87 -8.22 -2.66 -4.51
N SER A 88 -7.90 -2.65 -3.22
CA SER A 88 -6.76 -3.41 -2.68
C SER A 88 -6.96 -4.92 -2.84
N LEU A 89 -8.18 -5.42 -2.66
CA LEU A 89 -8.52 -6.84 -2.88
C LEU A 89 -8.37 -7.26 -4.34
N ILE A 90 -8.75 -6.41 -5.30
CA ILE A 90 -8.54 -6.70 -6.74
C ILE A 90 -7.05 -6.84 -7.04
N ILE A 91 -6.22 -5.93 -6.53
CA ILE A 91 -4.76 -6.00 -6.70
C ILE A 91 -4.21 -7.27 -6.04
N PHE A 92 -4.67 -7.59 -4.83
CA PHE A 92 -4.31 -8.81 -4.11
C PHE A 92 -4.62 -10.07 -4.94
N VAL A 93 -5.85 -10.19 -5.45
CA VAL A 93 -6.27 -11.33 -6.27
C VAL A 93 -5.43 -11.42 -7.54
N GLY A 94 -5.12 -10.31 -8.20
CA GLY A 94 -4.25 -10.29 -9.38
C GLY A 94 -2.84 -10.81 -9.11
N ILE A 95 -2.25 -10.45 -7.95
CA ILE A 95 -0.95 -10.96 -7.52
C ILE A 95 -1.03 -12.44 -7.18
N VAL A 96 -2.03 -12.87 -6.41
CA VAL A 96 -2.15 -14.28 -5.99
C VAL A 96 -2.47 -15.19 -7.18
N ALA A 97 -3.24 -14.72 -8.16
CA ALA A 97 -3.58 -15.49 -9.36
C ALA A 97 -2.39 -15.70 -10.30
N SER A 98 -1.38 -14.84 -10.27
CA SER A 98 -0.16 -14.98 -11.09
C SER A 98 0.88 -15.91 -10.46
N MET A 99 0.88 -16.06 -9.12
CA MET A 99 1.85 -16.91 -8.42
C MET A 99 1.93 -18.37 -8.92
N PRO A 100 0.83 -19.10 -9.17
CA PRO A 100 0.91 -20.48 -9.65
C PRO A 100 1.58 -20.58 -11.02
N PHE A 101 1.27 -19.63 -11.91
CA PHE A 101 1.83 -19.58 -13.25
C PHE A 101 3.34 -19.30 -13.22
N GLU A 102 3.76 -18.35 -12.38
CA GLU A 102 5.19 -18.05 -12.16
C GLU A 102 5.94 -19.25 -11.57
N LEU A 103 5.33 -19.99 -10.64
CA LEU A 103 5.93 -21.19 -10.07
C LEU A 103 6.14 -22.27 -11.14
N VAL A 104 5.14 -22.50 -11.99
CA VAL A 104 5.27 -23.46 -13.11
C VAL A 104 6.36 -23.03 -14.08
N GLN A 105 6.45 -21.74 -14.42
CA GLN A 105 7.53 -21.23 -15.26
C GLN A 105 8.91 -21.41 -14.63
N ALA A 106 9.04 -21.15 -13.32
CA ALA A 106 10.29 -21.36 -12.61
C ALA A 106 10.72 -22.83 -12.61
N ILE A 107 9.78 -23.77 -12.41
CA ILE A 107 10.05 -25.21 -12.46
C ILE A 107 10.47 -25.61 -13.88
N GLN A 108 9.75 -25.14 -14.92
CA GLN A 108 10.12 -25.41 -16.31
C GLN A 108 11.50 -24.84 -16.66
N GLY A 109 11.85 -23.66 -16.16
CA GLY A 109 13.18 -23.08 -16.36
C GLY A 109 14.30 -23.87 -15.66
N VAL A 110 14.01 -24.54 -14.55
CA VAL A 110 14.96 -25.50 -13.93
C VAL A 110 15.10 -26.76 -14.79
N ILE A 111 13.99 -27.30 -15.29
CA ILE A 111 13.99 -28.49 -16.17
C ILE A 111 14.77 -28.22 -17.45
N GLN A 112 14.64 -27.01 -18.01
CA GLN A 112 15.34 -26.56 -19.22
C GLN A 112 16.81 -26.19 -18.96
N GLY A 113 17.29 -26.27 -17.71
CA GLY A 113 18.67 -25.94 -17.34
C GLY A 113 19.00 -24.44 -17.35
N VAL A 114 18.00 -23.57 -17.52
CA VAL A 114 18.14 -22.10 -17.48
C VAL A 114 18.36 -21.62 -16.04
N ILE A 115 17.80 -22.33 -15.07
CA ILE A 115 17.83 -21.99 -13.65
C ILE A 115 18.51 -23.15 -12.89
N SER A 116 19.49 -22.83 -12.04
CA SER A 116 20.09 -23.83 -11.16
C SER A 116 19.06 -24.28 -10.11
N PRO A 117 18.90 -25.59 -9.83
CA PRO A 117 18.03 -26.07 -8.75
C PRO A 117 18.34 -25.43 -7.39
N LEU A 118 19.62 -25.12 -7.13
CA LEU A 118 20.07 -24.43 -5.92
C LEU A 118 19.48 -23.02 -5.82
N SER A 119 19.41 -22.29 -6.94
CA SER A 119 18.87 -20.93 -6.97
C SER A 119 17.36 -20.89 -6.69
N LEU A 120 16.61 -21.90 -7.13
CA LEU A 120 15.18 -22.03 -6.83
C LEU A 120 14.94 -22.30 -5.33
N ILE A 121 15.75 -23.17 -4.71
CA ILE A 121 15.65 -23.45 -3.27
C ILE A 121 15.99 -22.21 -2.44
N VAL A 122 17.07 -21.51 -2.79
CA VAL A 122 17.47 -20.26 -2.11
C VAL A 122 16.38 -19.19 -2.26
N PHE A 123 15.77 -19.08 -3.44
CA PHE A 123 14.66 -18.18 -3.69
C PHE A 123 13.44 -18.49 -2.83
N LEU A 124 13.03 -19.77 -2.76
CA LEU A 124 11.89 -20.19 -1.92
C LEU A 124 12.14 -19.92 -0.43
N LEU A 125 13.34 -20.21 0.06
CA LEU A 125 13.72 -19.94 1.45
C LEU A 125 13.66 -18.44 1.76
N LEU A 126 14.17 -17.62 0.85
CA LEU A 126 14.13 -16.17 1.01
C LEU A 126 12.71 -15.62 0.91
N ALA A 127 11.87 -16.14 0.02
CA ALA A 127 10.46 -15.76 -0.09
C ALA A 127 9.73 -15.98 1.24
N VAL A 128 9.95 -17.11 1.91
CA VAL A 128 9.40 -17.38 3.25
C VAL A 128 9.95 -16.39 4.29
N LEU A 129 11.25 -16.11 4.28
CA LEU A 129 11.88 -15.16 5.20
C LEU A 129 11.32 -13.74 5.02
N VAL A 130 11.12 -13.33 3.77
CA VAL A 130 10.50 -12.07 3.40
C VAL A 130 9.07 -11.98 3.93
N VAL A 131 8.25 -13.01 3.70
CA VAL A 131 6.87 -13.05 4.23
C VAL A 131 6.88 -12.94 5.75
N ALA A 132 7.74 -13.71 6.44
CA ALA A 132 7.86 -13.66 7.89
C ALA A 132 8.28 -12.26 8.40
N GLY A 133 9.26 -11.63 7.74
CA GLY A 133 9.69 -10.27 8.06
C GLY A 133 8.58 -9.24 7.88
N VAL A 134 7.83 -9.34 6.77
CA VAL A 134 6.69 -8.45 6.50
C VAL A 134 5.61 -8.62 7.56
N VAL A 135 5.23 -9.86 7.90
CA VAL A 135 4.24 -10.15 8.95
C VAL A 135 4.70 -9.58 10.29
N MET A 136 5.97 -9.76 10.66
CA MET A 136 6.53 -9.26 11.93
C MET A 136 6.43 -7.73 12.04
N ILE A 137 6.75 -7.00 10.98
CA ILE A 137 6.66 -5.53 10.97
C ILE A 137 5.21 -5.05 10.90
N GLN A 138 4.36 -5.70 10.11
CA GLN A 138 2.95 -5.33 9.95
C GLN A 138 2.13 -5.56 11.23
N GLN A 139 2.48 -6.57 12.04
CA GLN A 139 1.88 -6.82 13.35
C GLN A 139 2.58 -6.09 14.50
N GLY A 140 3.80 -5.58 14.25
CA GLY A 140 4.55 -4.80 15.21
C GLY A 140 3.78 -3.55 15.63
N GLN A 141 3.56 -3.39 16.93
CA GLN A 141 2.88 -2.22 17.49
C GLN A 141 3.57 -1.77 18.78
N ARG A 142 3.73 -0.45 18.92
CA ARG A 142 4.12 0.19 20.17
C ARG A 142 2.86 0.52 20.98
N ARG A 143 2.73 -0.11 22.14
CA ARG A 143 1.62 0.15 23.06
C ARG A 143 1.98 1.33 23.95
N ILE A 144 1.25 2.44 23.84
CA ILE A 144 1.41 3.61 24.72
C ILE A 144 0.34 3.51 25.83
N PRO A 145 0.74 3.39 27.11
CA PRO A 145 -0.23 3.30 28.19
C PRO A 145 -0.97 4.62 28.37
N VAL A 146 -2.28 4.51 28.57
CA VAL A 146 -3.18 5.63 28.80
C VAL A 146 -4.06 5.33 30.00
N GLN A 147 -4.34 6.37 30.77
CA GLN A 147 -5.26 6.29 31.89
C GLN A 147 -6.42 7.24 31.62
N TYR A 148 -7.63 6.72 31.78
CA TYR A 148 -8.83 7.55 31.80
C TYR A 148 -9.11 7.99 33.24
N ALA A 149 -9.45 9.27 33.40
CA ALA A 149 -9.73 9.87 34.68
C ALA A 149 -10.81 9.08 35.43
N LYS A 150 -10.54 8.77 36.70
CA LYS A 150 -11.49 8.11 37.59
C LYS A 150 -12.61 9.09 37.92
N ARG A 151 -13.87 8.64 37.86
CA ARG A 151 -14.99 9.43 38.37
C ARG A 151 -15.25 8.99 39.80
N VAL A 152 -15.02 9.87 40.77
CA VAL A 152 -15.37 9.61 42.16
C VAL A 152 -16.85 9.94 42.33
N VAL A 153 -17.66 8.93 42.63
CA VAL A 153 -19.08 9.12 42.97
C VAL A 153 -19.28 8.62 44.39
N GLY A 154 -19.52 9.55 45.33
CA GLY A 154 -19.62 9.25 46.77
C GLY A 154 -18.29 8.80 47.38
N ARG A 155 -18.30 7.72 48.17
CA ARG A 155 -17.09 7.12 48.80
C ARG A 155 -16.46 5.99 47.99
N ARG A 156 -17.01 5.63 46.83
CA ARG A 156 -16.50 4.53 45.99
C ARG A 156 -15.83 5.10 44.74
N MET A 157 -14.59 4.67 44.50
CA MET A 157 -13.90 4.94 43.24
C MET A 157 -14.47 4.03 42.16
N TYR A 158 -15.08 4.61 41.12
CA TYR A 158 -15.44 3.90 39.90
C TYR A 158 -14.47 4.28 38.78
N GLY A 159 -13.95 3.27 38.10
CA GLY A 159 -13.08 3.45 36.93
C GLY A 159 -11.60 3.64 37.24
N GLY A 160 -10.84 3.85 36.15
CA GLY A 160 -9.37 3.88 36.14
C GLY A 160 -8.74 2.62 35.55
N GLN A 161 -9.38 2.04 34.54
CA GLN A 161 -8.75 0.95 33.79
C GLN A 161 -7.60 1.53 32.96
N SER A 162 -6.39 1.01 33.17
CA SER A 162 -5.28 1.29 32.28
C SER A 162 -5.59 0.68 30.92
N THR A 163 -5.62 1.51 29.89
CA THR A 163 -5.68 1.06 28.51
C THR A 163 -4.36 1.38 27.81
N HIS A 164 -4.28 1.08 26.52
CA HIS A 164 -3.18 1.48 25.69
C HIS A 164 -3.68 1.95 24.33
N ILE A 165 -3.02 2.95 23.76
CA ILE A 165 -3.17 3.29 22.34
C ILE A 165 -2.11 2.50 21.58
N PRO A 166 -2.51 1.59 20.67
CA PRO A 166 -1.58 0.90 19.80
C PRO A 166 -1.13 1.82 18.67
N LEU A 167 0.17 2.04 18.54
CA LEU A 167 0.78 2.66 17.37
C LEU A 167 1.50 1.60 16.55
N SER A 168 0.97 1.27 15.36
CA SER A 168 1.57 0.30 14.46
C SER A 168 2.94 0.78 13.96
N VAL A 169 3.87 -0.16 13.74
CA VAL A 169 5.19 0.16 13.17
C VAL A 169 5.06 0.65 11.73
N ASN A 170 4.13 0.06 10.99
CA ASN A 170 3.76 0.49 9.65
C ASN A 170 2.31 1.03 9.63
N GLN A 171 2.11 2.29 10.04
CA GLN A 171 0.80 2.95 9.92
C GLN A 171 0.38 3.18 8.47
N ALA A 172 1.36 3.29 7.57
CA ALA A 172 1.11 3.64 6.18
C ALA A 172 0.68 2.46 5.31
N GLY A 173 0.77 1.23 5.84
CA GLY A 173 0.49 0.01 5.10
C GLY A 173 1.41 -0.10 3.88
N VAL A 174 0.84 -0.43 2.73
CA VAL A 174 1.60 -0.69 1.49
C VAL A 174 1.55 0.49 0.51
N ILE A 175 0.71 1.49 0.80
CA ILE A 175 0.45 2.64 -0.08
C ILE A 175 1.73 3.42 -0.44
N PRO A 176 2.67 3.70 0.50
CA PRO A 176 3.90 4.40 0.16
C PRO A 176 4.74 3.72 -0.93
N VAL A 177 4.82 2.40 -0.90
CA VAL A 177 5.60 1.61 -1.87
C VAL A 177 4.95 1.67 -3.25
N ILE A 178 3.61 1.69 -3.29
CA ILE A 178 2.84 1.84 -4.53
C ILE A 178 3.06 3.24 -5.12
N PHE A 179 3.05 4.30 -4.30
CA PHE A 179 3.35 5.64 -4.79
C PHE A 179 4.80 5.82 -5.24
N ALA A 180 5.75 5.24 -4.52
CA ALA A 180 7.15 5.27 -4.94
C ALA A 180 7.33 4.58 -6.30
N SER A 181 6.69 3.43 -6.52
CA SER A 181 6.80 2.71 -7.79
C SER A 181 6.05 3.42 -8.93
N SER A 182 4.89 4.03 -8.69
CA SER A 182 4.15 4.77 -9.72
C SER A 182 4.88 6.06 -10.15
N VAL A 183 5.49 6.78 -9.20
CA VAL A 183 6.30 7.97 -9.49
C VAL A 183 7.53 7.63 -10.33
N LEU A 184 8.17 6.47 -10.10
CA LEU A 184 9.29 6.02 -10.92
C LEU A 184 8.86 5.45 -12.27
N ALA A 185 7.72 4.78 -12.33
CA ALA A 185 7.19 4.24 -13.57
C ALA A 185 6.80 5.35 -14.56
N PHE A 186 6.37 6.51 -14.07
CA PHE A 186 5.87 7.60 -14.92
C PHE A 186 6.95 8.17 -15.87
N PRO A 187 8.14 8.61 -15.42
CA PRO A 187 9.22 9.05 -16.31
C PRO A 187 9.72 7.93 -17.23
N LEU A 188 9.78 6.69 -16.74
CA LEU A 188 10.19 5.54 -17.54
C LEU A 188 9.23 5.27 -18.69
N THR A 189 7.93 5.39 -18.43
CA THR A 189 6.89 5.26 -19.45
C THR A 189 7.00 6.39 -20.47
N LEU A 190 7.21 7.65 -20.03
CA LEU A 190 7.43 8.78 -20.95
C LEU A 190 8.69 8.63 -21.80
N ALA A 191 9.77 8.10 -21.23
CA ALA A 191 11.02 7.87 -21.95
C ALA A 191 10.88 6.85 -23.09
N GLN A 192 9.86 5.97 -23.05
CA GLN A 192 9.54 5.06 -24.15
C GLN A 192 8.86 5.77 -25.33
N PHE A 193 8.24 6.94 -25.12
CA PHE A 193 7.59 7.72 -26.18
C PHE A 193 8.46 8.85 -26.73
N ILE A 194 9.40 9.35 -25.93
CA ILE A 194 10.25 10.50 -26.28
C ILE A 194 11.71 10.03 -26.40
N PRO A 195 12.25 9.89 -27.63
CA PRO A 195 13.64 9.44 -27.85
C PRO A 195 14.68 10.32 -27.16
N ALA A 196 14.40 11.61 -26.98
CA ALA A 196 15.27 12.55 -26.25
C ALA A 196 15.46 12.20 -24.75
N LEU A 197 14.58 11.36 -24.19
CA LEU A 197 14.65 10.88 -22.81
C LEU A 197 15.29 9.48 -22.68
N GLU A 198 15.83 8.89 -23.76
CA GLU A 198 16.55 7.61 -23.69
C GLU A 198 17.75 7.64 -22.72
N GLY A 199 18.40 8.79 -22.54
CA GLY A 199 19.46 8.95 -21.54
C GLY A 199 18.93 8.72 -20.11
N LEU A 200 17.69 9.11 -19.85
CA LEU A 200 17.04 8.93 -18.55
C LEU A 200 16.68 7.45 -18.30
N SER A 201 16.23 6.72 -19.32
CA SER A 201 15.93 5.29 -19.20
C SER A 201 17.18 4.43 -19.01
N ARG A 202 18.36 4.88 -19.48
CA ARG A 202 19.65 4.21 -19.20
C ARG A 202 20.13 4.41 -17.76
N VAL A 203 19.85 5.58 -17.17
CA VAL A 203 20.27 5.90 -15.79
C VAL A 203 19.24 5.42 -14.76
N VAL A 204 17.95 5.50 -15.06
CA VAL A 204 16.85 5.17 -14.14
C VAL A 204 16.14 3.87 -14.57
N GLY A 205 16.68 3.13 -15.52
CA GLY A 205 16.10 1.88 -16.00
C GLY A 205 15.96 0.82 -14.91
N TYR A 206 14.96 -0.06 -15.05
CA TYR A 206 14.77 -1.20 -14.17
C TYR A 206 16.07 -2.01 -14.05
N GLY A 207 16.49 -2.30 -12.81
CA GLY A 207 17.72 -3.06 -12.52
C GLY A 207 18.99 -2.21 -12.39
N THR A 208 18.95 -0.90 -12.63
CA THR A 208 20.09 -0.01 -12.34
C THR A 208 20.23 0.27 -10.83
N VAL A 209 21.46 0.45 -10.37
CA VAL A 209 21.74 0.82 -8.96
C VAL A 209 21.09 2.16 -8.61
N VAL A 210 21.06 3.09 -9.56
CA VAL A 210 20.43 4.40 -9.39
C VAL A 210 18.91 4.27 -9.21
N TYR A 211 18.23 3.44 -10.01
CA TYR A 211 16.81 3.14 -9.81
C TYR A 211 16.54 2.57 -8.41
N ASN A 212 17.37 1.63 -7.95
CA ASN A 212 17.21 1.01 -6.63
C ASN A 212 17.37 2.02 -5.49
N ILE A 213 18.38 2.89 -5.55
CA ILE A 213 18.59 3.94 -4.56
C ILE A 213 17.43 4.94 -4.57
N LEU A 214 17.02 5.37 -5.75
CA LEU A 214 15.92 6.32 -5.90
C LEU A 214 14.61 5.71 -5.39
N TYR A 215 14.36 4.43 -5.68
CA TYR A 215 13.18 3.71 -5.20
C TYR A 215 13.16 3.56 -3.68
N ALA A 216 14.30 3.23 -3.06
CA ALA A 216 14.42 3.20 -1.60
C ALA A 216 14.17 4.57 -0.97
N LEU A 217 14.77 5.64 -1.51
CA LEU A 217 14.61 7.00 -1.00
C LEU A 217 13.16 7.50 -1.15
N LEU A 218 12.54 7.30 -2.30
CA LEU A 218 11.13 7.66 -2.51
C LEU A 218 10.23 6.85 -1.59
N THR A 219 10.50 5.55 -1.40
CA THR A 219 9.73 4.71 -0.47
C THR A 219 9.81 5.28 0.94
N MET A 220 11.01 5.60 1.43
CA MET A 220 11.16 6.23 2.74
C MET A 220 10.43 7.57 2.83
N PHE A 221 10.58 8.43 1.82
CA PHE A 221 9.91 9.73 1.77
C PHE A 221 8.40 9.58 1.85
N PHE A 222 7.80 8.72 1.01
CA PHE A 222 6.37 8.50 0.99
C PHE A 222 5.87 7.83 2.28
N THR A 223 6.67 7.00 2.95
CA THR A 223 6.28 6.42 4.24
C THR A 223 6.15 7.50 5.31
N TYR A 224 7.10 8.45 5.36
CA TYR A 224 7.03 9.60 6.25
C TYR A 224 5.86 10.53 5.90
N PHE A 225 5.77 10.90 4.63
CA PHE A 225 4.73 11.79 4.14
C PHE A 225 3.34 11.24 4.42
N TYR A 226 3.09 9.98 4.07
CA TYR A 226 1.79 9.35 4.28
C TYR A 226 1.47 9.21 5.77
N THR A 227 2.44 8.81 6.61
CA THR A 227 2.18 8.68 8.05
C THR A 227 1.86 10.04 8.69
N ALA A 228 2.54 11.11 8.28
CA ALA A 228 2.27 12.45 8.79
C ALA A 228 0.91 13.00 8.36
N VAL A 229 0.42 12.60 7.18
CA VAL A 229 -0.90 13.01 6.67
C VAL A 229 -2.04 12.21 7.32
N THR A 230 -1.84 10.92 7.60
CA THR A 230 -2.92 10.06 8.12
C THR A 230 -3.03 10.05 9.63
N PHE A 231 -1.94 10.29 10.35
CA PHE A 231 -1.93 10.29 11.81
C PHE A 231 -1.55 11.67 12.34
N ASP A 232 -2.55 12.47 12.74
CA ASP A 232 -2.32 13.76 13.41
C ASP A 232 -2.20 13.55 14.94
N PRO A 233 -1.00 13.70 15.53
CA PRO A 233 -0.81 13.54 16.97
C PRO A 233 -1.58 14.57 17.80
N ARG A 234 -1.87 15.75 17.23
CA ARG A 234 -2.62 16.81 17.91
C ARG A 234 -4.08 16.43 18.04
N GLU A 235 -4.68 15.93 16.97
CA GLU A 235 -6.07 15.47 16.98
C GLU A 235 -6.25 14.31 17.98
N VAL A 236 -5.33 13.34 17.99
CA VAL A 236 -5.36 12.23 18.95
C VAL A 236 -5.23 12.74 20.40
N ALA A 237 -4.32 13.67 20.66
CA ALA A 237 -4.15 14.26 21.99
C ALA A 237 -5.37 15.07 22.45
N ASP A 238 -6.01 15.82 21.55
CA ASP A 238 -7.22 16.59 21.84
C ASP A 238 -8.43 15.67 22.07
N ASN A 239 -8.57 14.61 21.28
CA ASN A 239 -9.59 13.59 21.50
C ASN A 239 -9.38 12.88 22.85
N MET A 240 -8.15 12.50 23.19
CA MET A 240 -7.84 11.97 24.52
C MET A 240 -8.26 12.93 25.63
N LYS A 241 -7.94 14.23 25.49
CA LYS A 241 -8.34 15.26 26.46
C LYS A 241 -9.86 15.37 26.58
N LYS A 242 -10.60 15.33 25.47
CA LYS A 242 -12.08 15.35 25.45
C LYS A 242 -12.69 14.15 26.20
N TRP A 243 -12.11 12.96 26.05
CA TRP A 243 -12.56 11.73 26.72
C TRP A 243 -11.98 11.55 28.14
N GLY A 244 -11.31 12.57 28.70
CA GLY A 244 -10.71 12.49 30.04
C GLY A 244 -9.51 11.54 30.14
N GLY A 245 -8.92 11.16 29.01
CA GLY A 245 -7.72 10.33 28.91
C GLY A 245 -6.43 11.14 28.98
N PHE A 246 -5.41 10.58 29.64
CA PHE A 246 -4.08 11.18 29.70
C PHE A 246 -2.98 10.11 29.71
N VAL A 247 -1.82 10.47 29.18
CA VAL A 247 -0.62 9.64 29.29
C VAL A 247 -0.01 9.91 30.67
N PRO A 248 0.24 8.88 31.50
CA PRO A 248 0.86 9.06 32.81
C PRO A 248 2.16 9.87 32.71
N GLY A 249 2.28 10.92 33.53
CA GLY A 249 3.45 11.80 33.54
C GLY A 249 3.42 12.97 32.53
N LEU A 250 2.39 13.07 31.67
CA LEU A 250 2.25 14.16 30.70
C LEU A 250 0.92 14.90 30.89
N ARG A 251 0.96 16.23 30.79
CA ARG A 251 -0.25 17.06 30.83
C ARG A 251 -1.03 16.92 29.51
N PRO A 252 -2.36 16.71 29.53
CA PRO A 252 -3.19 16.60 28.33
C PRO A 252 -3.08 17.82 27.40
N GLY A 253 -3.06 17.57 26.08
CA GLY A 253 -2.95 18.59 25.05
C GLY A 253 -1.57 18.61 24.38
N ARG A 254 -0.97 19.79 24.23
CA ARG A 254 0.30 20.00 23.49
C ARG A 254 1.45 19.08 23.94
N PRO A 255 1.72 18.86 25.24
CA PRO A 255 2.81 17.97 25.67
C PRO A 255 2.59 16.51 25.25
N THR A 256 1.34 16.03 25.32
CA THR A 256 0.97 14.70 24.82
C THR A 256 1.15 14.60 23.31
N ALA A 257 0.73 15.62 22.54
CA ALA A 257 0.89 15.63 21.09
C ALA A 257 2.38 15.54 20.68
N GLN A 258 3.27 16.31 21.32
CA GLN A 258 4.71 16.25 21.06
C GLN A 258 5.34 14.91 21.42
N TYR A 259 4.84 14.26 22.49
CA TYR A 259 5.29 12.93 22.89
C TYR A 259 4.88 11.87 21.86
N LEU A 260 3.61 11.90 21.42
CA LEU A 260 3.11 11.02 20.37
C LEU A 260 3.86 11.22 19.06
N ASP A 261 4.08 12.46 18.64
CA ASP A 261 4.83 12.82 17.45
C ASP A 261 6.26 12.24 17.49
N ARG A 262 7.00 12.47 18.57
CA ARG A 262 8.37 11.94 18.74
C ARG A 262 8.42 10.41 18.66
N ILE A 263 7.41 9.73 19.20
CA ILE A 263 7.31 8.27 19.11
C ILE A 263 7.04 7.84 17.67
N LEU A 264 6.07 8.48 17.01
CA LEU A 264 5.71 8.18 15.63
C LEU A 264 6.91 8.37 14.70
N THR A 265 7.65 9.48 14.79
CA THR A 265 8.82 9.72 13.93
C THR A 265 9.91 8.65 14.08
N ARG A 266 10.10 8.12 15.30
CA ARG A 266 11.09 7.06 15.57
C ARG A 266 10.61 5.69 15.10
N ILE A 267 9.34 5.38 15.30
CA ILE A 267 8.75 4.12 14.86
C ILE A 267 8.71 4.07 13.33
N THR A 268 8.28 5.17 12.69
CA THR A 268 8.21 5.29 11.24
C THR A 268 9.58 5.18 10.59
N LEU A 269 10.67 5.58 11.24
CA LEU A 269 12.03 5.34 10.74
C LEU A 269 12.29 3.85 10.50
N VAL A 270 11.96 3.02 11.49
CA VAL A 270 12.16 1.56 11.40
C VAL A 270 11.27 0.97 10.31
N GLY A 271 10.00 1.40 10.24
CA GLY A 271 9.07 0.98 9.19
C GLY A 271 9.52 1.40 7.79
N ALA A 272 9.97 2.65 7.62
CA ALA A 272 10.41 3.20 6.34
C ALA A 272 11.67 2.50 5.81
N VAL A 273 12.67 2.28 6.68
CA VAL A 273 13.88 1.53 6.31
C VAL A 273 13.52 0.10 5.92
N PHE A 274 12.66 -0.57 6.68
CA PHE A 274 12.22 -1.91 6.36
C PHE A 274 11.50 -1.97 5.00
N LEU A 275 10.53 -1.09 4.76
CA LEU A 275 9.80 -1.01 3.48
C LEU A 275 10.74 -0.72 2.31
N ALA A 276 11.73 0.16 2.49
CA ALA A 276 12.71 0.48 1.46
C ALA A 276 13.63 -0.71 1.13
N VAL A 277 14.11 -1.44 2.15
CA VAL A 277 14.88 -2.67 1.95
C VAL A 277 14.04 -3.70 1.20
N MET A 278 12.80 -3.90 1.63
CA MET A 278 11.87 -4.84 1.00
C MET A 278 11.51 -4.49 -0.45
N ALA A 279 11.43 -3.19 -0.76
CA ALA A 279 11.18 -2.71 -2.11
C ALA A 279 12.34 -2.99 -3.07
N VAL A 280 13.59 -2.92 -2.58
CA VAL A 280 14.81 -3.11 -3.40
C VAL A 280 15.28 -4.56 -3.43
N LEU A 281 14.94 -5.37 -2.43
CA LEU A 281 15.33 -6.78 -2.29
C LEU A 281 15.16 -7.62 -3.57
N PRO A 282 14.09 -7.48 -4.38
CA PRO A 282 13.91 -8.29 -5.59
C PRO A 282 14.95 -7.99 -6.67
N TYR A 283 15.34 -6.73 -6.80
CA TYR A 283 16.35 -6.30 -7.78
C TYR A 283 17.74 -6.79 -7.37
N ILE A 284 18.04 -6.80 -6.07
CA ILE A 284 19.27 -7.38 -5.54
C ILE A 284 19.28 -8.89 -5.80
N MET A 285 18.15 -9.56 -5.58
CA MET A 285 18.02 -11.00 -5.80
C MET A 285 18.21 -11.39 -7.26
N ALA A 286 17.60 -10.66 -8.18
CA ALA A 286 17.79 -10.87 -9.62
C ALA A 286 19.28 -10.74 -10.02
N GLY A 287 20.01 -9.80 -9.41
CA GLY A 287 21.45 -9.63 -9.64
C GLY A 287 22.30 -10.80 -9.12
N ILE A 288 21.93 -11.39 -7.98
CA ILE A 288 22.67 -12.51 -7.36
C ILE A 288 22.34 -13.85 -8.01
N THR A 289 21.06 -14.12 -8.29
CA THR A 289 20.62 -15.42 -8.83
C THR A 289 20.81 -15.54 -10.34
N ARG A 290 21.17 -14.45 -11.04
CA ARG A 290 21.29 -14.35 -12.51
C ARG A 290 20.05 -14.84 -13.26
N MET A 291 18.90 -14.86 -12.59
CA MET A 291 17.62 -15.21 -13.20
C MET A 291 17.15 -14.02 -14.06
N PRO A 292 16.59 -14.25 -15.26
CA PRO A 292 16.07 -13.17 -16.08
C PRO A 292 15.06 -12.30 -15.29
N PRO A 293 15.18 -10.96 -15.34
CA PRO A 293 14.17 -10.07 -14.78
C PRO A 293 12.82 -10.38 -15.44
N GLY A 294 11.86 -10.90 -14.65
CA GLY A 294 10.50 -11.22 -15.12
C GLY A 294 10.14 -12.71 -15.19
N MET A 295 11.06 -13.65 -14.94
CA MET A 295 10.71 -15.08 -14.83
C MET A 295 10.00 -15.43 -13.51
N LEU A 296 10.22 -14.63 -12.47
CA LEU A 296 9.53 -14.67 -11.18
C LEU A 296 9.16 -13.23 -10.80
N TYR A 297 7.90 -12.86 -10.95
CA TYR A 297 7.31 -11.59 -10.50
C TYR A 297 6.90 -11.63 -9.03
N PHE A 298 7.53 -12.52 -8.24
CA PHE A 298 7.55 -12.47 -6.79
C PHE A 298 8.42 -11.29 -6.29
N GLY A 299 8.03 -10.08 -6.69
CA GLY A 299 8.60 -8.85 -6.20
C GLY A 299 8.26 -8.65 -4.73
N GLY A 300 9.21 -8.22 -3.94
CA GLY A 300 9.04 -7.77 -2.56
C GLY A 300 7.90 -6.76 -2.42
N THR A 301 7.61 -5.96 -3.44
CA THR A 301 6.40 -5.13 -3.51
C THR A 301 5.11 -5.95 -3.66
N SER A 302 5.07 -6.96 -4.54
CA SER A 302 3.88 -7.81 -4.68
C SER A 302 3.63 -8.64 -3.41
N VAL A 303 4.67 -9.10 -2.74
CA VAL A 303 4.57 -9.77 -1.43
C VAL A 303 4.09 -8.82 -0.34
N LEU A 304 4.64 -7.60 -0.28
CA LEU A 304 4.19 -6.57 0.66
C LEU A 304 2.69 -6.28 0.48
N ILE A 305 2.25 -6.11 -0.77
CA ILE A 305 0.83 -5.89 -1.09
C ILE A 305 0.00 -7.10 -0.67
N ALA A 306 0.44 -8.31 -1.04
CA ALA A 306 -0.30 -9.53 -0.77
C ALA A 306 -0.51 -9.74 0.75
N VAL A 307 0.56 -9.67 1.53
CA VAL A 307 0.51 -9.87 2.99
C VAL A 307 -0.23 -8.73 3.68
N GLY A 308 -0.01 -7.48 3.27
CA GLY A 308 -0.67 -6.32 3.86
C GLY A 308 -2.19 -6.40 3.70
N VAL A 309 -2.67 -6.66 2.49
CA VAL A 309 -4.11 -6.78 2.22
C VAL A 309 -4.72 -8.01 2.88
N ALA A 310 -4.00 -9.14 2.90
CA ALA A 310 -4.47 -10.34 3.61
C ALA A 310 -4.66 -10.08 5.11
N LEU A 311 -3.67 -9.48 5.78
CA LEU A 311 -3.75 -9.16 7.20
C LEU A 311 -4.86 -8.14 7.51
N ASP A 312 -5.02 -7.11 6.68
CA ASP A 312 -6.08 -6.12 6.86
C ASP A 312 -7.46 -6.75 6.67
N THR A 313 -7.61 -7.65 5.71
CA THR A 313 -8.87 -8.38 5.48
C THR A 313 -9.21 -9.26 6.68
N VAL A 314 -8.25 -10.02 7.20
CA VAL A 314 -8.46 -10.86 8.40
C VAL A 314 -8.85 -10.00 9.61
N LYS A 315 -8.14 -8.90 9.87
CA LYS A 315 -8.47 -7.99 10.97
C LYS A 315 -9.88 -7.42 10.86
N GLN A 316 -10.32 -7.09 9.65
CA GLN A 316 -11.68 -6.59 9.43
C GLN A 316 -12.75 -7.67 9.63
N ILE A 317 -12.47 -8.91 9.20
CA ILE A 317 -13.35 -10.05 9.48
C ILE A 317 -13.48 -10.27 10.99
N GLU A 318 -12.35 -10.30 11.73
CA GLU A 318 -12.33 -10.44 13.18
C GLU A 318 -13.13 -9.32 13.87
N ALA A 319 -12.97 -8.07 13.44
CA ALA A 319 -13.70 -6.94 13.99
C ALA A 319 -15.23 -7.08 13.80
N HIS A 320 -15.69 -7.52 12.62
CA HIS A 320 -17.11 -7.78 12.37
C HIS A 320 -17.65 -8.95 13.21
N LEU A 321 -16.86 -10.03 13.37
CA LEU A 321 -17.25 -11.17 14.20
C LEU A 321 -17.35 -10.79 15.68
N LEU A 322 -16.39 -10.00 16.19
CA LEU A 322 -16.42 -9.51 17.57
C LEU A 322 -17.67 -8.66 17.85
N MET A 323 -18.07 -7.80 16.92
CA MET A 323 -19.30 -7.00 17.02
C MET A 323 -20.55 -7.88 17.09
N ARG A 324 -20.61 -8.96 16.29
CA ARG A 324 -21.72 -9.92 16.31
C ARG A 324 -21.81 -10.69 17.62
N HIS A 325 -20.68 -11.04 18.23
CA HIS A 325 -20.66 -11.73 19.53
C HIS A 325 -20.98 -10.81 20.72
N TYR A 326 -20.94 -9.49 20.54
CA TYR A 326 -21.25 -8.52 21.60
C TYR A 326 -22.75 -8.38 21.91
N GLU A 327 -23.65 -8.74 20.98
CA GLU A 327 -25.11 -8.68 21.20
C GLU A 327 -25.60 -9.62 22.32
N GLY A 328 -24.81 -10.62 22.72
CA GLY A 328 -25.18 -11.58 23.77
C GLY A 328 -25.00 -11.09 25.21
N PHE A 329 -24.26 -10.00 25.45
CA PHE A 329 -23.88 -9.56 26.80
C PHE A 329 -24.70 -8.38 27.35
N LEU A 330 -25.52 -7.73 26.52
CA LEU A 330 -26.39 -6.61 26.88
C LEU A 330 -27.88 -6.95 26.66
N LYS A 331 -28.35 -8.03 27.30
CA LYS A 331 -29.78 -8.27 27.55
C LYS A 331 -30.04 -8.31 29.05
#